data_AF-A0A9W6ZRC5-F1
#
_entry.id   AF-A0A9W6ZRC5-F1
#
_cell.length_a   1.000
_cell.length_b   1.000
_cell.length_c   1.000
_cell.angle_alpha   90.00
_cell.angle_beta   90.00
_cell.angle_gamma   90.00
#
_symmetry.space_group_name_H-M   'P 1'
#
loop_
_entity.id
_entity.type
_entity.pdbx_description
1 polymer ?
#
loop_
_entity_poly.entity_id
_entity_poly.type
_entity_poly.pdbx_seq_one_letter_code
_entity_poly.pdbx_strand_id
1 'polypeptide(L)'
;MQSSSVRSLYKKILRGVQSFPSKNKDKLYTEIKLDFRSNKNLKGPALQTRLKEATEGLKQLKSYQFNEREGNWEVKSTQEPMPHK
;
A
#
# COMPACT_ATOMS: atom_id res chain seq x y z
N MET A 1 15.33 -4.64 -18.15
CA MET A 1 13.87 -4.69 -18.42
C MET A 1 13.17 -4.87 -17.08
N GLN A 2 12.27 -3.98 -16.68
CA GLN A 2 11.47 -4.22 -15.47
C GLN A 2 10.50 -5.39 -15.74
N SER A 3 10.46 -6.36 -14.83
CA SER A 3 9.60 -7.54 -14.96
C SER A 3 8.14 -7.12 -15.12
N SER A 4 7.39 -7.78 -16.01
CA SER A 4 5.96 -7.57 -16.26
C SER A 4 5.12 -7.64 -14.98
N SER A 5 5.56 -8.41 -13.98
CA SER A 5 4.95 -8.53 -12.67
C SER A 5 5.05 -7.24 -11.84
N VAL A 6 6.19 -6.54 -11.90
CA VAL A 6 6.42 -5.29 -11.15
C VAL A 6 5.53 -4.18 -11.68
N ARG A 7 5.43 -4.05 -13.01
CA ARG A 7 4.56 -3.06 -13.65
C ARG A 7 3.08 -3.32 -13.33
N SER A 8 2.70 -4.59 -13.24
CA SER A 8 1.33 -4.98 -12.88
C SER A 8 1.02 -4.66 -11.41
N LEU A 9 1.96 -4.92 -10.49
CA LEU A 9 1.84 -4.57 -9.07
C LEU A 9 1.69 -3.05 -8.89
N TYR A 10 2.55 -2.28 -9.54
CA TYR A 10 2.50 -0.81 -9.56
C TYR A 10 1.11 -0.29 -9.97
N LYS A 11 0.56 -0.77 -11.08
CA LYS A 11 -0.78 -0.37 -11.55
C LYS A 11 -1.87 -0.70 -10.53
N LYS A 12 -1.77 -1.86 -9.87
CA LYS A 12 -2.75 -2.27 -8.83
C LYS A 12 -2.69 -1.34 -7.62
N ILE A 13 -1.50 -0.97 -7.17
CA ILE A 13 -1.30 -0.04 -6.06
C ILE A 13 -1.88 1.34 -6.40
N LEU A 14 -1.51 1.90 -7.57
CA LEU A 14 -2.02 3.20 -7.99
C LEU A 14 -3.56 3.25 -8.06
N ARG A 15 -4.19 2.19 -8.56
CA ARG A 15 -5.65 2.09 -8.60
C ARG A 15 -6.25 2.01 -7.19
N GLY A 16 -5.67 1.22 -6.29
CA GLY A 16 -6.13 1.11 -4.91
C GLY A 16 -6.06 2.43 -4.15
N VAL A 17 -4.99 3.21 -4.38
CA VAL A 17 -4.80 4.54 -3.77
C VAL A 17 -5.81 5.55 -4.32
N GLN A 18 -6.11 5.52 -5.62
CA GLN A 18 -7.10 6.44 -6.21
C GLN A 18 -8.51 6.25 -5.63
N SER A 19 -8.85 5.00 -5.31
CA SER A 19 -10.11 4.64 -4.64
C SER A 19 -10.08 4.81 -3.13
N PHE A 20 -8.96 5.19 -2.53
CA PHE A 20 -8.86 5.33 -1.08
C PHE A 20 -9.56 6.64 -0.63
N PRO A 21 -10.53 6.59 0.31
CA PRO A 21 -11.29 7.76 0.75
C PRO A 21 -10.48 8.62 1.74
N SER A 22 -9.35 9.15 1.31
CA SER A 22 -8.48 10.02 2.12
C SER A 22 -8.22 11.36 1.44
N LYS A 23 -8.18 12.43 2.24
CA LYS A 23 -7.76 13.77 1.79
C LYS A 23 -6.30 13.80 1.32
N ASN A 24 -5.48 12.84 1.78
CA ASN A 24 -4.07 12.72 1.42
C ASN A 24 -3.81 11.77 0.25
N LYS A 25 -4.85 11.25 -0.41
CA LYS A 25 -4.71 10.25 -1.49
C LYS A 25 -3.83 10.74 -2.65
N ASP A 26 -3.91 12.03 -3.01
CA ASP A 26 -3.15 12.60 -4.12
C ASP A 26 -1.66 12.74 -3.79
N LYS A 27 -1.36 13.08 -2.53
CA LYS A 27 0.01 13.09 -2.00
C LYS A 27 0.58 11.67 -2.01
N LEU A 28 -0.17 10.71 -1.46
CA LEU A 28 0.22 9.29 -1.44
C LEU A 28 0.43 8.73 -2.84
N TYR A 29 -0.45 9.07 -3.79
CA TYR A 29 -0.33 8.69 -5.19
C TYR A 29 0.98 9.21 -5.80
N THR A 30 1.33 10.47 -5.51
CA THR A 30 2.56 11.10 -6.03
C THR A 30 3.81 10.49 -5.41
N GLU A 31 3.81 10.25 -4.10
CA GLU A 31 4.92 9.60 -3.38
C GLU A 31 5.19 8.20 -3.93
N ILE A 32 4.15 7.39 -4.16
CA ILE A 32 4.29 6.05 -4.74
C ILE A 32 4.89 6.10 -6.15
N LYS A 33 4.50 7.10 -6.97
CA LYS A 33 5.12 7.29 -8.30
C LYS A 33 6.60 7.64 -8.20
N LEU A 34 6.96 8.50 -7.24
CA LEU A 34 8.35 8.89 -7.00
C LEU A 34 9.17 7.69 -6.53
N ASP A 35 8.67 6.92 -5.56
CA ASP A 35 9.36 5.74 -5.05
C ASP A 35 9.59 4.67 -6.13
N PHE A 36 8.59 4.38 -6.97
CA PHE A 36 8.78 3.45 -8.08
C PHE A 36 9.80 3.94 -9.11
N ARG A 37 9.90 5.26 -9.30
CA ARG A 37 10.86 5.87 -10.22
C ARG A 37 12.27 5.84 -9.63
N SER A 38 12.42 6.18 -8.35
CA SER A 38 13.69 6.14 -7.62
C SER A 38 14.27 4.72 -7.55
N ASN A 39 13.40 3.72 -7.42
CA ASN A 39 13.79 2.32 -7.32
C ASN A 39 13.81 1.57 -8.68
N LYS A 40 13.67 2.29 -9.81
CA LYS A 40 13.55 1.68 -11.16
C LYS A 40 14.70 0.73 -11.52
N ASN A 41 15.89 1.00 -10.98
CA ASN A 41 17.11 0.28 -11.30
C ASN A 41 17.51 -0.75 -10.22
N LEU A 42 16.71 -0.94 -9.17
CA LEU A 42 16.97 -1.97 -8.16
C LEU A 42 16.94 -3.36 -8.78
N LYS A 43 17.87 -4.21 -8.36
CA LYS A 43 18.03 -5.60 -8.81
C LYS A 43 18.36 -6.50 -7.63
N GLY A 44 18.22 -7.81 -7.83
CA GLY A 44 18.63 -8.81 -6.85
C GLY A 44 17.79 -8.75 -5.56
N PRO A 45 18.39 -9.04 -4.39
CA PRO A 45 17.66 -9.14 -3.12
C PRO A 45 16.92 -7.86 -2.74
N ALA A 46 17.50 -6.68 -3.00
CA ALA A 46 16.88 -5.40 -2.68
C ALA A 46 15.54 -5.18 -3.41
N LEU A 47 15.43 -5.65 -4.66
CA LEU A 47 14.17 -5.60 -5.39
C LEU A 47 13.11 -6.50 -4.76
N GLN A 48 13.48 -7.70 -4.30
CA GLN A 48 12.54 -8.61 -3.66
C GLN A 48 11.98 -8.04 -2.36
N THR A 49 12.83 -7.42 -1.53
CA THR A 49 12.39 -6.73 -0.31
C THR A 49 11.36 -5.65 -0.62
N ARG A 50 11.65 -4.78 -1.61
CA ARG A 50 10.70 -3.74 -2.03
C ARG A 50 9.40 -4.30 -2.61
N LEU A 51 9.46 -5.41 -3.34
CA LEU A 51 8.26 -6.08 -3.85
C LEU A 51 7.41 -6.68 -2.73
N LYS A 52 8.04 -7.20 -1.68
CA LYS A 52 7.35 -7.74 -0.51
C LYS A 52 6.61 -6.60 0.23
N GLU A 53 7.32 -5.51 0.54
CA GLU A 53 6.74 -4.31 1.15
C GLU A 53 5.56 -3.76 0.32
N ALA A 54 5.73 -3.62 -0.99
CA ALA A 54 4.70 -3.13 -1.89
C ALA A 54 3.47 -4.05 -1.97
N THR A 55 3.68 -5.37 -1.90
CA THR A 55 2.60 -6.36 -1.88
C THR A 55 1.81 -6.30 -0.58
N GLU A 56 2.49 -6.12 0.54
CA GLU A 56 1.88 -5.98 1.85
C GLU A 56 1.06 -4.69 1.97
N GLY A 57 1.62 -3.57 1.51
CA GLY A 57 0.89 -2.30 1.43
C GLY A 57 -0.35 -2.38 0.53
N LEU A 58 -0.28 -3.12 -0.59
CA LEU A 58 -1.46 -3.38 -1.42
C LEU A 58 -2.54 -4.19 -0.68
N LYS A 59 -2.14 -5.17 0.14
CA LYS A 59 -3.08 -5.97 0.94
C LYS A 59 -3.82 -5.08 1.95
N GLN A 60 -3.10 -4.17 2.61
CA GLN A 60 -3.69 -3.19 3.53
C GLN A 60 -4.64 -2.23 2.81
N LEU A 61 -4.24 -1.66 1.67
CA LEU A 61 -5.14 -0.80 0.88
C LEU A 61 -6.44 -1.52 0.49
N LYS A 62 -6.36 -2.81 0.13
CA LYS A 62 -7.53 -3.61 -0.20
C LYS A 62 -8.42 -3.93 1.00
N SER A 63 -7.87 -4.09 2.20
CA SER A 63 -8.70 -4.31 3.39
C SER A 63 -9.57 -3.09 3.68
N TYR A 64 -9.05 -1.88 3.48
CA TYR A 64 -9.84 -0.66 3.62
C TYR A 64 -10.95 -0.54 2.55
N GLN A 65 -10.69 -0.96 1.30
CA GLN A 65 -11.74 -0.99 0.26
C GLN A 65 -12.84 -2.02 0.52
N PHE A 66 -12.49 -3.17 1.09
CA PHE A 66 -13.47 -4.21 1.40
C PHE A 66 -14.42 -3.74 2.52
N ASN A 67 -13.86 -3.11 3.56
CA ASN A 67 -14.63 -2.51 4.67
C ASN A 67 -15.46 -1.28 4.27
N GLU A 68 -15.27 -0.72 3.08
CA GLU A 68 -16.12 0.37 2.56
C GLU A 68 -17.37 -0.18 1.84
N ARG A 69 -17.29 -1.41 1.31
CA ARG A 69 -18.42 -2.10 0.65
C ARG A 69 -19.32 -2.86 1.62
N GLU A 70 -18.72 -3.48 2.63
CA GLU A 70 -19.44 -3.95 3.81
C GLU A 70 -19.41 -2.82 4.82
N GLY A 71 -20.51 -2.10 5.03
CA GLY A 71 -20.59 -0.93 5.94
C GLY A 71 -20.40 -1.23 7.42
N ASN A 72 -19.42 -2.08 7.78
CA ASN A 72 -19.13 -2.52 9.13
C ASN A 72 -17.67 -2.22 9.46
N TRP A 73 -17.43 -0.99 9.93
CA TRP A 73 -16.12 -0.53 10.37
C TRP A 73 -15.78 -1.10 11.76
N GLU A 74 -15.62 -2.41 11.94
CA GLU A 74 -14.98 -2.89 13.18
C GLU A 74 -13.46 -2.69 13.09
N VAL A 75 -13.02 -1.46 13.31
CA VAL A 75 -11.63 -1.18 13.68
C VAL A 75 -11.47 -1.65 15.12
N LYS A 76 -11.19 -2.94 15.31
CA LYS A 76 -10.54 -3.40 16.54
C LYS A 76 -9.11 -2.87 16.51
N SER A 77 -8.95 -1.59 16.82
CA SER A 77 -7.75 -1.12 17.47
C SER A 77 -7.67 -1.94 18.75
N THR A 78 -6.78 -2.94 18.77
CA THR A 78 -6.34 -3.56 20.01
C THR A 78 -5.78 -2.43 20.85
N GLN A 79 -6.63 -1.85 21.69
CA GLN A 79 -6.22 -1.01 22.80
C GLN A 79 -5.38 -1.93 23.67
N GLU A 80 -4.06 -1.91 23.49
CA GLU A 80 -3.18 -2.30 24.58
C GLU A 80 -3.49 -1.33 25.72
N PRO A 81 -4.05 -1.79 26.85
CA PRO A 81 -4.32 -0.90 27.96
C PRO A 81 -2.98 -0.36 28.45
N MET A 82 -2.87 0.97 28.53
CA MET A 82 -1.74 1.62 29.20
C MET A 82 -1.67 1.10 30.65
N PRO A 83 -0.49 0.64 31.11
CA PRO A 83 -0.32 0.29 32.52
C PRO A 83 -0.38 1.56 33.36
N HIS A 84 -1.42 1.67 34.19
CA HIS A 84 -1.42 2.62 35.30
C HIS A 84 -0.51 2.08 36.40
N LYS A 85 0.49 2.87 36.80
CA LYS A 85 1.31 2.64 37.99
C LYS A 85 0.47 2.79 39.26
#